data_AF-A0A5P8WH68-F1
#
_entry.id   AF-A0A5P8WH68-F1
#
_cell.length_a   1.000
_cell.length_b   1.000
_cell.length_c   1.000
_cell.angle_alpha   90.00
_cell.angle_beta   90.00
_cell.angle_gamma   90.00
#
_symmetry.space_group_name_H-M   'P 1'
#
loop_
_entity.id
_entity.type
_entity.pdbx_description
1 polymer ?
#
loop_
_entity_poly.entity_id
_entity_poly.type
_entity_poly.pdbx_seq_one_letter_code
_entity_poly.pdbx_strand_id
1 'polypeptide(L)'
;MSTNAIGELGDELMIIDKSLIASIRWNKELGRKLKILRGTESMQSLAKRAGCAYQLIQHLERGEYPESSPRNSAPTVSTEKLEGICQALSIKIEDFLGCPLVKLPQKIQNIA
;
A
#
# COMPACT_ATOMS: atom_id res chain seq x y z
N MET A 1 -22.07 25.22 -33.98
CA MET A 1 -21.15 24.06 -34.02
C MET A 1 -20.58 23.88 -32.64
N SER A 2 -20.83 22.70 -32.09
CA SER A 2 -20.38 22.15 -30.80
C SER A 2 -18.84 22.24 -30.66
N THR A 3 -18.22 22.30 -29.49
CA THR A 3 -18.60 21.82 -28.15
C THR A 3 -18.06 22.76 -27.07
N ASN A 4 -18.86 22.89 -26.01
CA ASN A 4 -18.59 23.69 -24.82
C ASN A 4 -17.33 23.28 -24.06
N ALA A 5 -16.81 24.30 -23.37
CA ALA A 5 -15.91 24.34 -22.23
C ALA A 5 -15.62 23.01 -21.53
N ILE A 6 -14.35 22.89 -21.16
CA ILE A 6 -13.75 22.04 -20.13
C ILE A 6 -14.65 22.13 -18.88
N GLY A 7 -15.66 21.28 -18.82
CA GLY A 7 -16.55 21.13 -17.68
C GLY A 7 -15.75 20.45 -16.58
N GLU A 8 -15.77 21.08 -15.41
CA GLU A 8 -15.27 20.61 -14.11
C GLU A 8 -15.16 19.08 -14.07
N LEU A 9 -13.93 18.56 -14.08
CA LEU A 9 -13.65 17.17 -13.74
C LEU A 9 -14.11 16.99 -12.30
N GLY A 10 -15.35 16.54 -12.10
CA GLY A 10 -15.83 16.13 -10.79
C GLY A 10 -14.90 15.07 -10.20
N ASP A 11 -14.87 14.97 -8.88
CA ASP A 11 -14.03 13.99 -8.19
C ASP A 11 -14.37 12.56 -8.67
N GLU A 12 -13.42 11.90 -9.33
CA GLU A 12 -13.56 10.49 -9.76
C GLU A 12 -13.25 9.57 -8.57
N LEU A 13 -14.27 8.89 -8.05
CA LEU A 13 -14.15 7.94 -6.94
C LEU A 13 -14.17 6.50 -7.46
N MET A 14 -13.08 5.77 -7.23
CA MET A 14 -12.97 4.34 -7.53
C MET A 14 -13.02 3.51 -6.24
N ILE A 15 -14.00 2.61 -6.12
CA ILE A 15 -14.13 1.66 -5.01
C ILE A 15 -13.71 0.28 -5.52
N ILE A 16 -12.68 -0.30 -4.90
CA ILE A 16 -12.14 -1.62 -5.27
C ILE A 16 -12.32 -2.57 -4.10
N ASP A 17 -12.79 -3.80 -4.38
CA ASP A 17 -12.75 -4.89 -3.41
C ASP A 17 -11.29 -5.21 -3.07
N LYS A 18 -10.95 -5.14 -1.78
CA LYS A 18 -9.60 -5.39 -1.26
C LYS A 18 -9.01 -6.71 -1.75
N SER A 19 -9.83 -7.75 -1.97
CA SER A 19 -9.40 -9.06 -2.47
C SER A 19 -8.79 -9.01 -3.88
N LEU A 20 -9.09 -7.97 -4.66
CA LEU A 20 -8.54 -7.77 -6.01
C LEU A 20 -7.11 -7.20 -5.99
N ILE A 21 -6.63 -6.76 -4.83
CA ILE A 21 -5.33 -6.10 -4.69
C ILE A 21 -4.30 -7.13 -4.25
N ALA A 22 -3.56 -7.71 -5.20
CA ALA A 22 -2.51 -8.69 -4.91
C ALA A 22 -1.21 -8.03 -4.40
N SER A 23 -0.86 -6.86 -4.94
CA SER A 23 0.36 -6.15 -4.57
C SER A 23 0.22 -4.64 -4.75
N ILE A 24 0.92 -3.91 -3.88
CA ILE A 24 0.99 -2.45 -3.88
C ILE A 24 2.30 -2.03 -4.51
N ARG A 25 2.24 -1.10 -5.46
CA ARG A 25 3.44 -0.42 -5.99
C ARG A 25 4.11 0.35 -4.86
N TRP A 26 5.38 0.05 -4.64
CA TRP A 26 6.19 0.72 -3.63
C TRP A 26 6.91 1.92 -4.21
N ASN A 27 7.08 2.95 -3.37
CA ASN A 27 7.82 4.15 -3.70
C ASN A 27 8.59 4.66 -2.47
N LYS A 28 9.43 5.67 -2.67
CA LYS A 28 10.26 6.24 -1.58
C LYS A 28 9.42 6.89 -0.47
N GLU A 29 8.23 7.38 -0.78
CA GLU A 29 7.34 8.00 0.20
C GLU A 29 6.77 6.96 1.18
N LEU A 30 6.29 5.82 0.67
CA LEU A 30 5.86 4.69 1.49
C LEU A 30 7.01 4.14 2.34
N GLY A 31 8.22 4.08 1.77
CA GLY A 31 9.43 3.71 2.53
C GLY A 31 9.75 4.69 3.68
N ARG A 32 9.62 5.99 3.43
CA ARG A 32 9.78 7.02 4.47
C ARG A 32 8.69 6.91 5.53
N LYS A 33 7.43 6.70 5.13
CA LYS A 33 6.29 6.50 6.04
C LYS A 33 6.53 5.29 6.94
N LEU A 34 6.98 4.17 6.37
CA LEU A 34 7.36 2.98 7.12
C LEU A 34 8.45 3.28 8.17
N LYS A 35 9.52 3.98 7.77
CA LYS A 35 10.61 4.37 8.67
C LYS A 35 10.12 5.24 9.83
N ILE A 36 9.21 6.19 9.56
CA ILE A 36 8.62 7.06 10.59
C ILE A 36 7.79 6.22 11.57
N LEU A 37 6.94 5.32 11.06
CA LEU A 37 6.07 4.48 11.89
C LEU A 37 6.85 3.48 12.74
N ARG A 38 7.95 2.93 12.22
CA ARG A 38 8.87 2.09 13.00
C ARG A 38 9.51 2.89 14.15
N GLY A 39 9.73 4.18 13.97
CA GLY A 39 10.37 5.04 14.95
C GLY A 39 11.75 4.53 15.36
N THR A 40 11.91 4.23 16.65
CA THR A 40 13.17 3.75 17.25
C THR A 40 13.30 2.23 17.25
N GLU A 41 12.26 1.45 16.89
CA GLU A 41 12.33 -0.01 16.81
C GLU A 41 13.37 -0.41 15.74
N SER A 42 14.22 -1.41 15.97
CA SER A 42 15.18 -1.83 14.94
C SER A 42 14.46 -2.54 13.77
N MET A 43 14.99 -2.42 12.55
CA MET A 43 14.43 -3.15 11.39
C MET A 43 14.38 -4.67 11.62
N GLN A 44 15.35 -5.22 12.35
CA GLN A 44 15.39 -6.64 12.72
C GLN A 44 14.24 -7.03 13.65
N SER A 45 13.94 -6.19 14.65
CA SER A 45 12.82 -6.40 15.56
C SER A 45 11.50 -6.37 14.81
N LEU A 46 11.30 -5.36 13.95
CA LEU A 46 10.11 -5.26 13.12
C LEU A 46 9.96 -6.48 12.20
N ALA A 47 11.02 -6.87 11.51
CA ALA A 47 11.01 -8.04 10.62
C ALA A 47 10.62 -9.33 11.36
N LYS A 48 11.13 -9.52 12.59
CA LYS A 48 10.76 -10.67 13.43
C LYS A 48 9.28 -10.67 13.79
N ARG A 49 8.72 -9.52 14.18
CA ARG A 49 7.30 -9.41 14.54
C ARG A 49 6.38 -9.53 13.31
N ALA A 50 6.83 -9.04 12.16
CA ALA A 50 6.12 -9.14 10.89
C ALA A 50 6.27 -10.51 10.21
N GLY A 51 7.08 -11.43 10.76
CA GLY A 51 7.31 -12.75 10.18
C GLY A 51 8.03 -12.72 8.82
N CYS A 52 8.87 -11.70 8.57
CA CYS A 52 9.54 -11.52 7.28
C CYS A 52 11.07 -11.45 7.42
N ALA A 53 11.76 -11.53 6.29
CA ALA A 53 13.21 -11.35 6.24
C ALA A 53 13.60 -9.91 6.57
N TYR A 54 14.70 -9.70 7.29
CA TYR A 54 15.25 -8.37 7.59
C TYR A 54 15.52 -7.56 6.31
N GLN A 55 16.04 -8.21 5.27
CA GLN A 55 16.33 -7.58 3.98
C GLN A 55 15.07 -6.96 3.37
N LEU A 56 13.87 -7.50 3.63
CA LEU A 56 12.63 -6.91 3.16
C LEU A 56 12.45 -5.51 3.78
N ILE A 57 12.48 -5.39 5.11
CA ILE A 57 12.32 -4.09 5.78
C ILE A 57 13.41 -3.11 5.35
N GLN A 58 14.65 -3.59 5.24
CA GLN A 58 15.77 -2.79 4.77
C GLN A 58 15.54 -2.22 3.37
N HIS A 59 15.11 -3.05 2.41
CA HIS A 59 14.82 -2.60 1.04
C HIS A 59 13.63 -1.65 1.00
N LEU A 60 12.56 -1.93 1.75
CA LEU A 60 11.35 -1.10 1.78
C LEU A 60 11.63 0.30 2.32
N GLU A 61 12.44 0.44 3.37
CA GLU A 61 12.76 1.75 3.93
C GLU A 61 13.76 2.55 3.11
N ARG A 62 14.74 1.87 2.49
CA ARG A 62 15.78 2.55 1.70
C ARG A 62 15.31 2.88 0.30
N GLY A 63 14.30 2.18 -0.21
CA GLY A 63 13.91 2.26 -1.62
C GLY A 63 15.05 1.83 -2.56
N GLU A 64 16.00 1.05 -2.04
CA GLU A 64 17.10 0.45 -2.78
C GLU A 64 16.58 -0.88 -3.34
N TYR A 65 16.27 -0.89 -4.63
CA TYR A 65 15.86 -2.10 -5.33
C TYR A 65 16.97 -2.52 -6.27
N PRO A 66 17.31 -3.83 -6.33
CA PRO A 66 18.33 -4.29 -7.24
C PRO A 66 17.92 -3.97 -8.68
N GLU A 67 18.81 -3.30 -9.42
CA GLU A 67 18.65 -2.94 -10.83
C GLU A 67 18.41 -4.15 -11.76
N SER A 68 18.49 -5.37 -11.23
CA SER A 68 18.19 -6.62 -11.91
C SER A 68 16.70 -6.92 -12.09
N SER A 69 15.81 -6.10 -11.55
CA SER A 69 14.39 -6.13 -11.97
C SER A 69 14.30 -5.58 -13.40
N PRO A 70 13.54 -6.21 -14.32
CA PRO A 70 13.42 -5.73 -15.69
C PRO A 70 13.13 -4.23 -15.66
N ARG A 71 13.91 -3.44 -16.42
CA ARG A 71 14.10 -1.97 -16.35
C ARG A 71 12.84 -1.08 -16.23
N ASN A 72 11.64 -1.65 -16.27
CA ASN A 72 10.36 -0.94 -16.33
C ASN A 72 9.35 -1.31 -15.23
N SER A 73 9.62 -2.22 -14.29
CA SER A 73 8.67 -2.52 -13.21
C SER A 73 9.08 -1.82 -11.91
N ALA A 74 8.27 -0.86 -11.47
CA ALA A 74 8.39 -0.34 -10.12
C ALA A 74 8.26 -1.50 -9.11
N PRO A 75 9.03 -1.45 -8.01
CA PRO A 75 8.94 -2.46 -6.97
C PRO A 75 7.52 -2.58 -6.46
N THR A 76 7.09 -3.81 -6.15
CA THR A 76 5.79 -4.05 -5.53
C THR A 76 5.98 -4.85 -4.24
N VAL A 77 5.04 -4.69 -3.31
CA VAL A 77 4.95 -5.46 -2.07
C VAL A 77 3.62 -6.18 -2.09
N SER A 78 3.63 -7.50 -1.87
CA SER A 78 2.37 -8.24 -1.76
C SER A 78 1.54 -7.69 -0.61
N THR A 79 0.23 -7.65 -0.80
CA THR A 79 -0.71 -7.14 0.22
C THR A 79 -0.54 -7.89 1.54
N GLU A 80 -0.40 -9.21 1.50
CA GLU A 80 -0.14 -10.06 2.68
C GLU A 80 1.11 -9.63 3.48
N LYS A 81 2.23 -9.37 2.79
CA LYS A 81 3.46 -8.93 3.45
C LYS A 81 3.28 -7.55 4.08
N LEU A 82 2.59 -6.65 3.37
CA LEU A 82 2.32 -5.31 3.88
C LEU A 82 1.38 -5.36 5.08
N GLU A 83 0.37 -6.24 5.06
CA GLU A 83 -0.52 -6.47 6.20
C GLU A 83 0.23 -6.99 7.42
N GLY A 84 1.13 -7.96 7.26
CA GLY A 84 1.97 -8.46 8.34
C GLY A 84 2.85 -7.37 8.96
N ILE A 85 3.41 -6.48 8.14
CA ILE A 85 4.19 -5.33 8.60
C ILE A 85 3.29 -4.32 9.34
N CYS A 86 2.12 -3.99 8.79
CA CYS A 86 1.18 -3.06 9.41
C CYS A 86 0.68 -3.60 10.75
N GLN A 87 0.35 -4.89 10.83
CA GLN A 87 -0.04 -5.56 12.06
C GLN A 87 1.06 -5.51 13.11
N ALA A 88 2.32 -5.75 12.73
CA ALA A 88 3.45 -5.58 13.64
C ALA A 88 3.50 -4.13 14.16
N LEU A 89 3.35 -3.14 13.28
CA LEU A 89 3.30 -1.72 13.67
C LEU A 89 2.01 -1.31 14.41
N SER A 90 1.08 -2.24 14.64
CA SER A 90 -0.22 -1.99 15.29
C SER A 90 -1.06 -0.93 14.56
N ILE A 91 -0.96 -0.90 13.23
CA ILE A 91 -1.76 -0.04 12.35
C ILE A 91 -2.51 -0.90 11.32
N LYS A 92 -3.56 -0.34 10.74
CA LYS A 92 -4.23 -0.99 9.61
C LYS A 92 -3.57 -0.61 8.29
N ILE A 93 -3.65 -1.51 7.30
CA ILE A 93 -3.10 -1.26 5.97
C ILE A 93 -3.79 -0.07 5.28
N GLU A 94 -5.07 0.15 5.56
CA GLU A 94 -5.86 1.27 5.05
C GLU A 94 -5.31 2.61 5.55
N ASP A 95 -4.96 2.70 6.84
CA ASP A 95 -4.33 3.88 7.45
C ASP A 95 -2.90 4.10 6.90
N PHE A 96 -2.18 3.00 6.64
CA PHE A 96 -0.87 3.05 6.00
C PHE A 96 -0.93 3.56 4.56
N LEU A 97 -1.94 3.15 3.77
CA LEU A 97 -2.10 3.57 2.38
C LEU A 97 -2.84 4.90 2.23
N GLY A 98 -3.48 5.41 3.30
CA GLY A 98 -4.32 6.60 3.22
C GLY A 98 -5.62 6.35 2.47
N CYS A 99 -6.11 5.10 2.47
CA CYS A 99 -7.34 4.71 1.78
C CYS A 99 -8.51 4.74 2.77
N PRO A 100 -9.52 5.59 2.57
CA PRO A 100 -10.71 5.57 3.42
C PRO A 100 -11.50 4.27 3.20
N LEU A 101 -11.80 3.56 4.29
CA LEU A 101 -12.57 2.33 4.22
C LEU A 101 -14.08 2.67 4.14
N VAL A 102 -14.71 2.28 3.03
CA VAL A 102 -16.16 2.38 2.84
C VAL A 102 -16.79 1.04 3.20
N LYS A 103 -17.66 1.02 4.21
CA LYS A 103 -18.44 -0.19 4.55
C LYS A 103 -19.64 -0.27 3.60
N LEU A 104 -19.71 -1.33 2.80
CA LEU A 104 -20.88 -1.57 1.95
C LEU A 104 -22.08 -1.96 2.83
N PRO A 105 -23.27 -1.36 2.62
CA PRO A 105 -24.49 -1.80 3.28
C PRO A 105 -24.87 -3.22 2.84
N GLN A 106 -25.35 -4.04 3.78
CA GLN A 106 -25.69 -5.46 3.58
C GLN A 106 -26.63 -5.72 2.38
N LYS A 107 -27.44 -4.74 1.96
CA LYS A 107 -28.35 -4.87 0.82
C LYS A 107 -27.67 -4.97 -0.56
N ILE A 108 -26.40 -4.57 -0.69
CA ILE A 108 -25.66 -4.64 -1.97
C ILE A 108 -25.01 -6.01 -2.17
N GLN A 109 -24.91 -6.85 -1.13
CA GLN A 109 -24.29 -8.18 -1.20
C GLN A 109 -25.07 -9.18 -2.08
N ASN A 110 -26.32 -8.87 -2.45
CA ASN A 110 -27.19 -9.75 -3.23
C ASN A 110 -27.31 -9.37 -4.72
N ILE A 111 -26.43 -8.52 -5.25
CA ILE A 111 -26.45 -8.10 -6.67
C ILE A 111 -25.28 -8.72 -7.46
N ALA A 112 -24.49 -9.61 -6.84
CA ALA A 112 -23.44 -10.39 -7.51
C ALA A 112 -23.95 -11.77 -7.92
#